data_AF-A0A231RAG5-F1
#
_entry.id   AF-A0A231RAG5-F1
#
_cell.length_a   1.000
_cell.length_b   1.000
_cell.length_c   1.000
_cell.angle_alpha   90.00
_cell.angle_beta   90.00
_cell.angle_gamma   90.00
#
_symmetry.space_group_name_H-M   'P 1'
#
loop_
_entity.id
_entity.type
_entity.pdbx_description
1 polymer ?
#
loop_
_entity_poly.entity_id
_entity_poly.type
_entity_poly.pdbx_seq_one_letter_code
_entity_poly.pdbx_strand_id
1 'polypeptide(L)'
;MYAAIGYLIVVNLIAFGLMGHDKGRAKKGGRRVPEQTLFLWAAIGGSIGAIAGMRTWRHKTKHASFTIGMPVILIVQLVLAYWYLN
;
A
#
# COMPACT_ATOMS: atom_id res chain seq x y z
N MET A 1 18.00 -12.33 -5.97
CA MET A 1 18.07 -10.87 -5.74
C MET A 1 17.25 -10.07 -6.76
N TYR A 2 17.56 -10.13 -8.06
CA TYR A 2 16.81 -9.38 -9.09
C TYR A 2 15.30 -9.71 -9.16
N ALA A 3 14.93 -10.99 -9.02
CA ALA A 3 13.52 -11.41 -9.00
C ALA A 3 12.73 -10.80 -7.83
N ALA A 4 13.34 -10.71 -6.64
CA ALA A 4 12.72 -10.11 -5.46
C ALA A 4 12.52 -8.60 -5.61
N ILE A 5 13.53 -7.91 -6.17
CA ILE A 5 13.44 -6.48 -6.49
C ILE A 5 12.33 -6.24 -7.53
N GLY A 6 12.30 -7.03 -8.61
CA GLY A 6 11.26 -6.94 -9.63
C GLY A 6 9.86 -7.17 -9.06
N TYR A 7 9.69 -8.19 -8.22
CA TYR A 7 8.43 -8.45 -7.50
C TYR A 7 8.01 -7.25 -6.65
N LEU A 8 8.91 -6.70 -5.83
CA LEU A 8 8.61 -5.54 -4.99
C LEU A 8 8.21 -4.32 -5.82
N ILE A 9 8.87 -4.05 -6.95
CA ILE A 9 8.50 -2.96 -7.86
C ILE A 9 7.07 -3.16 -8.35
N VAL A 10 6.73 -4.34 -8.87
CA VAL A 10 5.41 -4.62 -9.42
C VAL A 10 4.32 -4.50 -8.35
N VAL A 11 4.53 -5.09 -7.17
CA VAL A 11 3.55 -5.04 -6.08
C VAL A 11 3.33 -3.61 -5.59
N ASN A 12 4.39 -2.80 -5.50
CA ASN A 12 4.25 -1.38 -5.13
C ASN A 12 3.53 -0.56 -6.20
N LEU A 13 3.78 -0.82 -7.50
CA LEU A 13 3.04 -0.18 -8.59
C LEU A 13 1.55 -0.55 -8.56
N ILE A 14 1.21 -1.81 -8.29
CA ILE A 14 -0.17 -2.26 -8.16
C ILE A 14 -0.85 -1.61 -6.94
N ALA A 15 -0.19 -1.62 -5.78
CA ALA A 15 -0.72 -1.01 -4.56
C ALA A 15 -0.95 0.50 -4.73
N PHE A 16 -0.03 1.19 -5.41
CA PHE A 16 -0.19 2.58 -5.82
C PHE A 16 -1.41 2.72 -6.73
N GLY A 17 -1.47 2.01 -7.86
CA GLY A 17 -2.59 2.06 -8.81
C GLY A 17 -3.96 1.81 -8.17
N LEU A 18 -4.06 0.85 -7.25
CA LEU A 18 -5.29 0.54 -6.50
C LEU A 18 -5.78 1.71 -5.65
N MET A 19 -4.86 2.44 -5.00
CA MET A 19 -5.21 3.62 -4.21
C MET A 19 -5.76 4.74 -5.11
N GLY A 20 -5.16 4.93 -6.29
CA GLY A 20 -5.65 5.88 -7.30
C GLY A 20 -7.01 5.48 -7.88
N HIS A 21 -7.19 4.20 -8.19
CA HIS A 21 -8.46 3.66 -8.67
C HIS A 21 -9.57 3.83 -7.63
N ASP A 22 -9.30 3.52 -6.35
CA ASP A 22 -10.27 3.72 -5.27
C ASP A 22 -10.66 5.20 -5.13
N LYS A 23 -9.70 6.14 -5.23
CA LYS A 23 -10.01 7.58 -5.27
C LYS A 23 -10.90 7.94 -6.46
N GLY A 24 -10.61 7.42 -7.65
CA GLY A 24 -11.40 7.64 -8.85
C GLY A 24 -12.84 7.15 -8.71
N ARG A 25 -13.02 5.93 -8.16
CA ARG A 25 -14.35 5.36 -7.87
C ARG A 25 -15.09 6.18 -6.81
N ALA A 26 -14.40 6.63 -5.77
CA ALA A 26 -14.99 7.48 -4.73
C ALA A 26 -15.52 8.81 -5.27
N LYS A 27 -14.87 9.41 -6.28
CA LYS A 27 -15.35 10.62 -6.95
C LYS A 27 -16.55 10.36 -7.87
N LYS A 28 -16.55 9.23 -8.57
CA LYS A 28 -17.58 8.86 -9.57
C LYS A 28 -18.81 8.18 -8.95
N GLY A 29 -18.90 8.06 -7.62
CA GLY A 29 -19.97 7.31 -6.94
C GLY A 29 -19.95 5.80 -7.21
N GLY A 30 -18.85 5.27 -7.74
CA GLY A 30 -18.73 3.86 -8.09
C GLY A 30 -18.41 2.98 -6.88
N ARG A 31 -18.41 1.65 -7.08
CA ARG A 31 -18.01 0.69 -6.06
C ARG A 31 -16.57 0.95 -5.61
N ARG A 32 -16.38 1.20 -4.31
CA ARG A 32 -15.07 1.40 -3.67
C ARG A 32 -14.33 0.07 -3.53
N VAL A 33 -13.02 0.13 -3.53
CA VAL A 33 -12.15 -1.03 -3.24
C VAL A 33 -12.28 -1.36 -1.75
N PRO A 34 -12.50 -2.62 -1.37
CA PRO A 34 -12.53 -3.02 0.03
C PRO A 34 -11.23 -2.63 0.73
N GLU A 35 -11.32 -2.09 1.93
CA GLU A 35 -10.14 -1.64 2.68
C GLU A 35 -9.18 -2.80 2.94
N GLN A 36 -9.72 -3.99 3.19
CA GLN A 36 -8.96 -5.23 3.34
C GLN A 36 -8.05 -5.51 2.14
N THR A 37 -8.51 -5.25 0.92
CA THR A 37 -7.70 -5.43 -0.29
C THR A 37 -6.51 -4.49 -0.27
N LEU A 38 -6.70 -3.21 0.09
CA LEU A 38 -5.60 -2.24 0.17
C LEU A 38 -4.57 -2.64 1.23
N PHE A 39 -5.01 -3.10 2.40
CA PHE A 39 -4.12 -3.60 3.44
C PHE A 39 -3.41 -4.91 3.05
N LEU A 40 -4.09 -5.81 2.33
CA LEU A 40 -3.48 -7.05 1.85
C LEU A 40 -2.34 -6.75 0.86
N TRP A 41 -2.58 -5.87 -0.11
CA TRP A 41 -1.54 -5.44 -1.06
C TRP A 41 -0.37 -4.75 -0.36
N ALA A 42 -0.63 -3.97 0.68
CA ALA A 42 0.42 -3.40 1.51
C ALA A 42 1.22 -4.50 2.24
N ALA A 43 0.54 -5.50 2.83
CA ALA A 43 1.14 -6.56 3.63
C ALA A 43 2.02 -7.53 2.82
N ILE A 44 1.69 -7.81 1.55
CA ILE A 44 2.50 -8.67 0.68
C ILE A 44 3.74 -7.99 0.07
N GLY A 45 4.00 -6.73 0.43
CA GLY A 45 5.19 -5.96 0.03
C GLY A 45 4.90 -4.63 -0.68
N GLY A 46 3.63 -4.25 -0.84
CA GLY A 46 3.21 -3.03 -1.53
C GLY A 46 3.05 -1.80 -0.64
N SER A 47 3.52 -1.86 0.61
CA SER A 47 3.27 -0.83 1.63
C SER A 47 3.80 0.54 1.22
N ILE A 48 4.96 0.61 0.57
CA ILE A 48 5.55 1.87 0.07
C ILE A 48 4.65 2.50 -0.99
N GLY A 49 4.18 1.70 -1.96
CA GLY A 49 3.29 2.12 -3.04
C GLY A 49 1.91 2.54 -2.53
N ALA A 50 1.37 1.81 -1.54
CA ALA A 50 0.13 2.17 -0.87
C ALA A 50 0.25 3.53 -0.15
N ILE A 51 1.32 3.74 0.64
CA ILE A 51 1.57 5.01 1.35
C ILE A 51 1.80 6.17 0.37
N ALA A 52 2.63 5.94 -0.65
CA ALA A 52 2.87 6.93 -1.70
C ALA A 52 1.55 7.30 -2.39
N GLY A 53 0.71 6.31 -2.68
CA GLY A 53 -0.59 6.52 -3.26
C GLY A 53 -1.52 7.36 -2.38
N MET A 54 -1.59 7.02 -1.08
CA MET A 54 -2.42 7.76 -0.14
C MET A 54 -2.07 9.26 -0.15
N ARG A 55 -0.77 9.57 -0.14
CA ARG A 55 -0.27 10.95 -0.14
C ARG A 55 -0.51 11.64 -1.48
N THR A 56 -0.19 10.99 -2.60
CA THR A 56 -0.35 11.56 -3.95
C THR A 56 -1.81 11.87 -4.28
N TRP A 57 -2.73 10.94 -4.04
CA TRP A 57 -4.15 11.15 -4.34
C TRP A 57 -4.93 11.81 -3.20
N ARG A 58 -4.25 12.11 -2.07
CA ARG A 58 -4.88 12.61 -0.83
C ARG A 58 -6.11 11.78 -0.50
N HIS A 59 -5.91 10.46 -0.52
CA HIS A 59 -6.97 9.47 -0.32
C HIS A 59 -6.71 8.72 0.97
N LYS A 60 -7.75 8.59 1.78
CA LYS A 60 -7.70 7.94 3.10
C LYS A 60 -6.65 8.48 4.08
N THR A 61 -6.16 9.71 3.88
CA THR A 61 -5.18 10.38 4.78
C THR A 61 -5.75 10.84 6.11
N LYS A 62 -7.08 10.89 6.25
CA LYS A 62 -7.79 11.23 7.51
C LYS A 62 -8.29 9.98 8.26
N HIS A 63 -8.12 8.79 7.71
CA HIS A 63 -8.59 7.55 8.34
C HIS A 63 -7.47 6.97 9.18
N ALA A 64 -7.65 6.91 10.51
CA ALA A 64 -6.64 6.43 11.43
C ALA A 64 -6.15 5.02 11.08
N SER A 65 -7.05 4.13 10.63
CA SER A 65 -6.69 2.80 10.15
C SER A 65 -5.65 2.84 9.03
N PHE A 66 -5.75 3.78 8.10
CA PHE A 66 -4.79 3.93 7.00
C PHE A 66 -3.55 4.72 7.40
N THR A 67 -3.73 5.85 8.08
CA THR A 67 -2.62 6.74 8.46
C THR A 67 -1.68 6.11 9.48
N ILE A 68 -2.18 5.22 10.33
CA ILE A 68 -1.37 4.45 11.29
C ILE A 68 -1.05 3.07 10.73
N GLY A 69 -2.06 2.34 10.21
CA GLY A 69 -1.89 0.97 9.78
C GLY A 69 -0.91 0.79 8.62
N MET A 70 -0.91 1.70 7.62
CA MET A 70 0.01 1.57 6.48
C MET A 70 1.48 1.76 6.89
N PRO A 71 1.86 2.81 7.66
CA PRO A 71 3.20 2.90 8.22
C PRO A 71 3.57 1.75 9.14
N VAL A 72 2.66 1.26 9.97
CA VAL A 72 2.93 0.10 10.84
C VAL A 72 3.29 -1.14 10.01
N ILE A 73 2.56 -1.43 8.94
CA ILE A 73 2.88 -2.54 8.03
C ILE A 73 4.27 -2.37 7.42
N LEU A 74 4.61 -1.16 6.97
CA LEU A 74 5.94 -0.87 6.43
C LEU A 74 7.04 -1.10 7.48
N ILE A 75 6.85 -0.62 8.71
CA ILE A 75 7.82 -0.81 9.80
C ILE A 75 8.00 -2.30 10.10
N VAL A 76 6.91 -3.06 10.22
CA VAL A 76 6.97 -4.51 10.44
C VAL A 76 7.74 -5.21 9.32
N GLN A 77 7.50 -4.85 8.06
CA GLN A 77 8.23 -5.40 6.92
C GLN A 77 9.73 -5.06 6.97
N LEU A 78 10.10 -3.83 7.35
CA LEU A 78 11.51 -3.44 7.48
C LEU A 78 12.21 -4.19 8.62
N VAL A 79 11.55 -4.37 9.76
CA VAL A 79 12.10 -5.16 10.89
C VAL A 79 12.29 -6.62 10.49
N LEU A 80 11.30 -7.22 9.84
CA LEU A 80 11.41 -8.60 9.34
C LEU A 80 12.52 -8.75 8.29
N ALA A 81 12.63 -7.78 7.37
CA ALA A 81 13.70 -7.78 6.37
C ALA A 81 15.09 -7.64 7.01
N TYR A 82 15.23 -6.77 8.01
CA TYR A 82 16.49 -6.62 8.76
C TYR A 82 16.87 -7.92 9.49
N TRP A 83 15.92 -8.54 10.18
CA TRP A 83 16.15 -9.81 10.89
C TRP A 83 16.51 -10.96 9.95
N TYR A 84 15.92 -11.00 8.75
CA TYR A 84 16.25 -12.01 7.75
C TYR A 84 17.63 -11.81 7.11
N LEU A 85 18.12 -10.57 7.03
CA LEU A 85 19.39 -10.22 6.39
C LEU A 85 20.60 -10.27 7.34
N ASN A 86 20.37 -10.38 8.65
CA ASN A 86 21.39 -10.36 9.70
C ASN A 86 21.60 -11.74 10.32
#